data_AF-A0A972PD89-F1
#
_entry.id   AF-A0A972PD89-F1
#
_cell.length_a   1.000
_cell.length_b   1.000
_cell.length_c   1.000
_cell.angle_alpha   90.00
_cell.angle_beta   90.00
_cell.angle_gamma   90.00
#
_symmetry.space_group_name_H-M   'P 1'
#
loop_
_entity.id
_entity.type
_entity.pdbx_description
1 polymer ?
#
loop_
_entity_poly.entity_id
_entity_poly.type
_entity_poly.pdbx_seq_one_letter_code
_entity_poly.pdbx_strand_id
1 'polypeptide(L)'
;MIRFVTREFNGKTGLALVISDATASLQDLLDAIQPFSDDSTIYKEYLIDQHGTCRGCRINCCRQSFVIPDRVSFNNLINYFRLSPVEFLARYADPHKLSYGLPRFRSGPCVFLKDAMCTIYPYRPLICQLYLCTPMDGDTGELIYSVVSAGIAELIRYGQEQGFLPAWSTSSASSCGLPSQGSPTGYDRMFIKIIERWADNSSNPFCQVNSYTEIRLRDVCPPETWLRLVQT
;
A
#
# COMPACT_ATOMS: atom_id res chain seq x y z
N MET A 1 3.73 -23.08 -2.33
CA MET A 1 2.61 -22.58 -1.51
C MET A 1 3.07 -21.35 -0.72
N ILE A 2 2.23 -20.33 -0.60
CA ILE A 2 2.43 -19.24 0.37
C ILE A 2 1.60 -19.54 1.62
N ARG A 3 2.17 -19.30 2.80
CA ARG A 3 1.43 -19.32 4.06
C ARG A 3 2.05 -18.36 5.07
N PHE A 4 1.22 -17.88 5.99
CA PHE A 4 1.69 -17.22 7.21
C PHE A 4 1.68 -18.21 8.36
N VAL A 5 2.69 -18.10 9.23
CA VAL A 5 2.78 -18.83 10.50
C VAL A 5 2.80 -17.84 11.65
N THR A 6 2.17 -18.21 12.75
CA THR A 6 2.24 -17.43 13.99
C THR A 6 3.58 -17.66 14.67
N ARG A 7 4.26 -16.58 15.08
CA ARG A 7 5.50 -16.62 15.87
C ARG A 7 5.44 -15.60 16.99
N GLU A 8 6.27 -15.77 18.00
CA GLU A 8 6.42 -14.78 19.08
C GLU A 8 7.47 -13.73 18.70
N PHE A 9 7.14 -12.44 18.88
CA PHE A 9 8.00 -11.28 18.66
C PHE A 9 7.90 -10.37 19.87
N ASN A 10 8.97 -10.27 20.67
CA ASN A 10 9.02 -9.44 21.88
C ASN A 10 7.81 -9.67 22.82
N GLY A 11 7.44 -10.93 23.07
CA GLY A 11 6.29 -11.27 23.92
C GLY A 11 4.92 -11.17 23.25
N LYS A 12 4.84 -10.82 21.96
CA LYS A 12 3.59 -10.66 21.20
C LYS A 12 3.49 -11.70 20.09
N THR A 13 2.33 -12.32 19.91
CA THR A 13 2.09 -13.19 18.75
C THR A 13 2.00 -12.34 17.48
N GLY A 14 2.81 -12.64 16.47
CA GLY A 14 2.79 -12.00 15.17
C GLY A 14 2.84 -13.01 14.03
N LEU A 15 3.04 -12.51 12.82
CA LEU A 15 3.00 -13.30 11.59
C LEU A 15 4.37 -13.34 10.90
N ALA A 16 4.78 -14.52 10.46
CA ALA A 16 5.94 -14.72 9.58
C ALA A 16 5.51 -15.40 8.29
N LEU A 17 6.03 -14.93 7.17
CA LEU A 17 5.76 -15.48 5.84
C LEU A 17 6.68 -16.67 5.55
N VAL A 18 6.11 -17.70 4.93
CA VAL A 18 6.88 -18.83 4.36
C VAL A 18 6.47 -19.01 2.91
N ILE A 19 7.46 -19.01 2.00
CA ILE A 19 7.26 -19.22 0.57
C ILE A 19 7.89 -20.56 0.19
N SER A 20 7.09 -21.49 -0.33
CA SER A 20 7.57 -22.79 -0.86
C SER A 20 7.35 -22.94 -2.36
N ASP A 21 6.73 -21.96 -3.01
CA ASP A 21 6.58 -21.92 -4.47
C ASP A 21 7.21 -20.63 -4.98
N ALA A 22 8.29 -20.77 -5.75
CA ALA A 22 9.04 -19.64 -6.28
C ALA A 22 8.29 -18.87 -7.40
N THR A 23 7.17 -19.41 -7.89
CA THR A 23 6.29 -18.79 -8.89
C THR A 23 5.12 -18.02 -8.28
N ALA A 24 5.02 -18.03 -6.95
CA ALA A 24 4.07 -17.28 -6.14
C ALA A 24 3.83 -15.83 -6.62
N SER A 25 2.56 -15.49 -6.79
CA SER A 25 2.08 -14.16 -7.16
C SER A 25 1.76 -13.30 -5.95
N LEU A 26 1.57 -11.99 -6.19
CA LEU A 26 1.06 -11.08 -5.18
C LEU A 26 -0.38 -11.43 -4.76
N GLN A 27 -1.19 -12.01 -5.65
CA GLN A 27 -2.51 -12.50 -5.27
C GLN A 27 -2.41 -13.65 -4.25
N ASP A 28 -1.47 -14.57 -4.40
CA ASP A 28 -1.25 -15.66 -3.44
C ASP A 28 -0.89 -15.11 -2.05
N LEU A 29 -0.11 -14.02 -1.99
CA LEU A 29 0.24 -13.35 -0.73
C LEU A 29 -1.01 -12.75 -0.07
N LEU A 30 -1.84 -12.09 -0.87
CA LEU A 30 -3.08 -11.49 -0.41
C LEU A 30 -4.04 -12.56 0.11
N ASP A 31 -4.23 -13.65 -0.64
CA ASP A 31 -5.11 -14.75 -0.24
C ASP A 31 -4.64 -15.41 1.07
N ALA A 32 -3.32 -15.48 1.28
CA ALA A 32 -2.74 -16.02 2.51
C ALA A 32 -2.88 -15.08 3.72
N ILE A 33 -2.78 -13.76 3.54
CA ILE A 33 -2.82 -12.79 4.66
C ILE A 33 -4.22 -12.28 4.99
N GLN A 34 -5.11 -12.16 3.98
CA GLN A 34 -6.43 -11.55 4.16
C GLN A 34 -7.28 -12.19 5.26
N PRO A 35 -7.29 -13.53 5.44
CA PRO A 35 -8.05 -14.17 6.52
C PRO A 35 -7.73 -13.60 7.92
N PHE A 36 -6.48 -13.19 8.17
CA PHE A 36 -6.08 -12.62 9.46
C PHE A 36 -6.63 -11.21 9.72
N SER A 37 -7.15 -10.52 8.70
CA SER A 37 -7.77 -9.20 8.85
C SER A 37 -8.94 -9.24 9.84
N ASP A 38 -9.74 -10.30 9.76
CA ASP A 38 -10.94 -10.51 10.57
C ASP A 38 -10.77 -11.70 11.55
N ASP A 39 -9.54 -12.19 11.71
CA ASP A 39 -9.18 -13.14 12.77
C ASP A 39 -9.00 -12.40 14.10
N SER A 40 -9.82 -12.76 15.10
CA SER A 40 -9.76 -12.19 16.45
C SER A 40 -8.66 -12.81 17.33
N THR A 41 -8.05 -13.91 16.91
CA THR A 41 -6.99 -14.61 17.67
C THR A 41 -5.62 -13.96 17.48
N ILE A 42 -5.42 -13.21 16.39
CA ILE A 42 -4.17 -12.49 16.11
C ILE A 42 -4.13 -11.17 16.88
N TYR A 43 -2.96 -10.89 17.45
CA TYR A 43 -2.67 -9.63 18.12
C TYR A 43 -2.64 -8.45 17.12
N LYS A 44 -3.26 -7.33 17.49
CA LYS A 44 -3.33 -6.10 16.71
C LYS A 44 -3.07 -4.90 17.63
N GLU A 45 -1.94 -4.24 17.45
CA GLU A 45 -1.35 -3.24 18.36
C GLU A 45 -2.34 -2.15 18.80
N TYR A 46 -3.22 -1.72 17.89
CA TYR A 46 -4.09 -0.58 18.12
C TYR A 46 -5.52 -0.97 18.54
N LEU A 47 -5.84 -2.24 18.79
CA LEU A 47 -7.15 -2.60 19.35
C LEU A 47 -7.18 -2.41 20.87
N ILE A 48 -8.34 -2.06 21.42
CA ILE A 48 -8.54 -1.84 22.88
C ILE A 48 -8.06 -3.05 23.68
N ASP A 49 -8.48 -4.24 23.24
CA ASP A 49 -8.08 -5.52 23.85
C ASP A 49 -6.96 -6.19 23.05
N GLN A 50 -6.33 -5.46 22.12
CA GLN A 50 -5.28 -5.94 21.21
C GLN A 50 -5.68 -7.16 20.36
N HIS A 51 -6.97 -7.51 20.33
CA HIS A 51 -7.53 -8.66 19.63
C HIS A 51 -8.91 -8.27 19.05
N GLY A 52 -9.24 -8.76 17.86
CA GLY A 52 -10.51 -8.47 17.19
C GLY A 52 -10.40 -8.27 15.68
N THR A 53 -11.51 -7.88 15.05
CA THR A 53 -11.61 -7.71 13.59
C THR A 53 -11.09 -6.34 13.14
N CYS A 54 -10.49 -6.28 11.95
CA CYS A 54 -10.11 -5.00 11.34
C CYS A 54 -11.36 -4.19 11.01
N ARG A 55 -12.39 -4.87 10.49
CA ARG A 55 -13.71 -4.29 10.24
C ARG A 55 -14.36 -3.83 11.54
N GLY A 56 -14.72 -2.55 11.64
CA GLY A 56 -15.40 -1.97 12.80
C GLY A 56 -14.45 -1.47 13.91
N CYS A 57 -13.14 -1.55 13.71
CA CYS A 57 -12.17 -1.05 14.69
C CYS A 57 -12.27 0.46 14.89
N ARG A 58 -12.15 0.91 16.15
CA ARG A 58 -12.31 2.31 16.56
C ARG A 58 -11.00 3.08 16.80
N ILE A 59 -9.84 2.42 16.72
CA ILE A 59 -8.53 3.01 17.11
C ILE A 59 -7.42 2.78 16.06
N ASN A 60 -7.69 2.07 14.95
CA ASN A 60 -6.65 1.63 14.01
C ASN A 60 -6.18 2.67 12.95
N CYS A 61 -5.37 2.16 12.02
CA CYS A 61 -4.80 2.82 10.86
C CYS A 61 -5.80 3.64 10.03
N CYS A 62 -7.08 3.29 9.99
CA CYS A 62 -8.07 4.09 9.26
C CYS A 62 -8.29 5.49 9.85
N ARG A 63 -7.94 5.72 11.12
CA ARG A 63 -8.09 7.04 11.76
C ARG A 63 -6.82 7.90 11.70
N GLN A 64 -5.66 7.25 11.67
CA GLN A 64 -4.38 7.94 11.91
C GLN A 64 -3.37 7.75 10.77
N SER A 65 -3.48 6.69 9.98
CA SER A 65 -2.48 6.36 8.97
C SER A 65 -2.76 7.05 7.64
N PHE A 66 -1.68 7.16 6.87
CA PHE A 66 -1.67 7.72 5.55
C PHE A 66 -1.78 6.58 4.53
N VAL A 67 -2.69 6.72 3.57
CA VAL A 67 -2.95 5.70 2.57
C VAL A 67 -2.64 6.27 1.20
N ILE A 68 -1.76 5.59 0.47
CA ILE A 68 -1.48 5.86 -0.93
C ILE A 68 -1.85 4.58 -1.68
N PRO A 69 -2.73 4.64 -2.69
CA PRO A 69 -3.05 3.48 -3.50
C PRO A 69 -1.87 3.09 -4.39
N ASP A 70 -1.74 1.81 -4.66
CA ASP A 70 -0.92 1.29 -5.75
C ASP A 70 -1.67 1.37 -7.09
N ARG A 71 -0.96 1.09 -8.19
CA ARG A 71 -1.49 1.11 -9.56
C ARG A 71 -2.77 0.29 -9.74
N VAL A 72 -2.81 -0.94 -9.19
CA VAL A 72 -3.92 -1.88 -9.38
C VAL A 72 -5.12 -1.48 -8.52
N SER A 73 -4.90 -1.17 -7.23
CA SER A 73 -6.02 -0.72 -6.39
C SER A 73 -6.60 0.61 -6.85
N PHE A 74 -5.77 1.53 -7.39
CA PHE A 74 -6.26 2.76 -8.00
C PHE A 74 -7.19 2.48 -9.18
N ASN A 75 -6.82 1.58 -10.10
CA ASN A 75 -7.69 1.14 -11.20
C ASN A 75 -9.01 0.55 -10.69
N ASN A 76 -8.95 -0.31 -9.68
CA ASN A 76 -10.14 -0.91 -9.09
C ASN A 76 -11.07 0.15 -8.50
N LEU A 77 -10.50 1.16 -7.83
CA LEU A 77 -11.27 2.25 -7.22
C LEU A 77 -11.92 3.18 -8.26
N ILE A 78 -11.18 3.63 -9.28
CA ILE A 78 -11.76 4.48 -10.33
C ILE A 78 -12.89 3.76 -11.08
N ASN A 79 -12.74 2.46 -11.31
CA ASN A 79 -13.77 1.62 -11.93
C ASN A 79 -15.00 1.45 -11.01
N TYR A 80 -14.77 1.17 -9.72
CA TYR A 80 -15.83 1.02 -8.72
C TYR A 80 -16.67 2.30 -8.59
N PHE A 81 -16.02 3.47 -8.54
CA PHE A 81 -16.72 4.76 -8.44
C PHE A 81 -17.20 5.30 -9.80
N ARG A 82 -16.78 4.69 -10.92
CA ARG A 82 -17.05 5.16 -12.29
C ARG A 82 -16.59 6.60 -12.51
N LEU A 83 -15.37 6.90 -12.06
CA LEU A 83 -14.75 8.22 -12.19
C LEU A 83 -13.52 8.14 -13.08
N SER A 84 -13.19 9.23 -13.75
CA SER A 84 -11.86 9.38 -14.32
C SER A 84 -10.78 9.47 -13.22
N PRO A 85 -9.50 9.22 -13.53
CA PRO A 85 -8.41 9.41 -12.58
C PRO A 85 -8.39 10.79 -11.92
N VAL A 86 -8.63 11.85 -12.70
CA VAL A 86 -8.63 13.24 -12.23
C VAL A 86 -9.78 13.48 -11.25
N GLU A 87 -11.01 13.07 -11.60
CA GLU A 87 -12.18 13.25 -10.73
C GLU A 87 -12.02 12.47 -9.42
N PHE A 88 -11.50 11.24 -9.50
CA PHE A 88 -11.26 10.42 -8.31
C PHE A 88 -10.25 11.09 -7.37
N LEU A 89 -9.11 11.54 -7.89
CA LEU A 89 -8.08 12.21 -7.09
C LEU A 89 -8.60 13.52 -6.50
N ALA A 90 -9.29 14.37 -7.28
CA ALA A 90 -9.91 15.58 -6.77
C ALA A 90 -10.89 15.28 -5.62
N ARG A 91 -11.63 14.17 -5.72
CA ARG A 91 -12.64 13.80 -4.73
C ARG A 91 -12.06 13.16 -3.47
N TYR A 92 -10.97 12.39 -3.55
CA TYR A 92 -10.53 11.55 -2.42
C TYR A 92 -9.08 11.80 -1.95
N ALA A 93 -8.23 12.37 -2.80
CA ALA A 93 -6.86 12.69 -2.43
C ALA A 93 -6.78 13.98 -1.58
N ASP A 94 -5.70 14.07 -0.82
CA ASP A 94 -5.31 15.29 -0.13
C ASP A 94 -4.80 16.32 -1.15
N PRO A 95 -5.43 17.50 -1.26
CA PRO A 95 -5.10 18.46 -2.31
C PRO A 95 -3.69 19.02 -2.17
N HIS A 96 -3.18 19.20 -0.95
CA HIS A 96 -1.82 19.69 -0.71
C HIS A 96 -0.79 18.62 -1.10
N LYS A 97 -1.06 17.35 -0.82
CA LYS A 97 -0.17 16.25 -1.23
C LYS A 97 -0.20 16.05 -2.74
N LEU A 98 -1.38 16.15 -3.34
CA LEU A 98 -1.59 16.01 -4.76
C LEU A 98 -0.89 17.11 -5.57
N SER A 99 -0.79 18.34 -5.03
CA SER A 99 -0.15 19.46 -5.74
C SER A 99 1.35 19.25 -6.05
N TYR A 100 2.00 18.29 -5.41
CA TYR A 100 3.38 17.89 -5.72
C TYR A 100 3.51 16.42 -6.15
N GLY A 101 2.40 15.79 -6.56
CA GLY A 101 2.43 14.49 -7.23
C GLY A 101 2.34 13.29 -6.30
N LEU A 102 1.88 13.48 -5.05
CA LEU A 102 1.66 12.39 -4.11
C LEU A 102 0.15 12.07 -4.01
N PRO A 103 -0.35 10.95 -4.58
CA PRO A 103 -1.78 10.60 -4.62
C PRO A 103 -2.29 10.03 -3.29
N ARG A 104 -1.91 10.66 -2.18
CA ARG A 104 -2.31 10.24 -0.83
C ARG A 104 -3.77 10.59 -0.58
N PHE A 105 -4.53 9.66 -0.01
CA PHE A 105 -5.91 9.92 0.42
C PHE A 105 -5.99 10.88 1.60
N ARG A 106 -7.08 11.66 1.66
CA ARG A 106 -7.41 12.46 2.84
C ARG A 106 -7.52 11.55 4.06
N SER A 107 -6.92 12.00 5.16
CA SER A 107 -6.71 11.24 6.39
C SER A 107 -6.96 12.14 7.61
N GLY A 108 -7.14 11.52 8.78
CA GLY A 108 -7.53 12.20 10.03
C GLY A 108 -9.04 12.45 10.20
N PRO A 109 -9.96 11.49 9.93
CA PRO A 109 -9.78 10.07 9.56
C PRO A 109 -9.70 9.85 8.04
N CYS A 110 -9.46 8.59 7.62
CA CYS A 110 -9.49 8.19 6.21
C CYS A 110 -10.83 8.58 5.57
N VAL A 111 -10.78 9.14 4.37
CA VAL A 111 -11.95 9.61 3.60
C VAL A 111 -13.00 8.53 3.34
N PHE A 112 -12.62 7.24 3.39
CA PHE A 112 -13.51 6.10 3.19
C PHE A 112 -14.04 5.50 4.50
N LEU A 113 -13.73 6.07 5.66
CA LEU A 113 -14.22 5.60 6.95
C LEU A 113 -15.57 6.27 7.27
N LYS A 114 -16.64 5.47 7.35
CA LYS A 114 -17.98 5.91 7.77
C LYS A 114 -18.51 4.96 8.84
N ASP A 115 -18.98 5.50 9.96
CA ASP A 115 -19.53 4.71 11.09
C ASP A 115 -18.59 3.58 11.55
N ALA A 116 -17.27 3.87 11.60
CA ALA A 116 -16.19 2.91 11.90
C ALA A 116 -16.00 1.77 10.87
N MET A 117 -16.60 1.89 9.69
CA MET A 117 -16.55 0.90 8.62
C MET A 117 -15.94 1.50 7.35
N CYS A 118 -15.08 0.73 6.69
CA CYS A 118 -14.50 1.13 5.41
C CYS A 118 -15.55 0.93 4.30
N THR A 119 -15.94 2.01 3.62
CA THR A 119 -16.92 1.97 2.53
C THR A 119 -16.39 1.28 1.27
N ILE A 120 -15.07 1.10 1.17
CA ILE A 120 -14.39 0.41 0.07
C ILE A 120 -13.72 -0.89 0.52
N TYR A 121 -14.25 -1.56 1.56
CA TYR A 121 -13.58 -2.73 2.17
C TYR A 121 -13.09 -3.78 1.14
N PRO A 122 -13.87 -4.21 0.12
CA PRO A 122 -13.39 -5.17 -0.87
C PRO A 122 -12.32 -4.60 -1.84
N TYR A 123 -12.24 -3.27 -1.97
CA TYR A 123 -11.37 -2.55 -2.89
C TYR A 123 -10.28 -1.76 -2.15
N ARG A 124 -9.96 -2.17 -0.91
CA ARG A 124 -8.95 -1.49 -0.09
C ARG A 124 -7.62 -1.42 -0.85
N PRO A 125 -6.88 -0.30 -0.73
CA PRO A 125 -5.51 -0.22 -1.24
C PRO A 125 -4.63 -1.35 -0.73
N LEU A 126 -3.61 -1.73 -1.52
CA LEU A 126 -2.69 -2.82 -1.19
C LEU A 126 -2.09 -2.73 0.21
N ILE A 127 -1.68 -1.52 0.63
CA ILE A 127 -1.18 -1.29 2.00
C ILE A 127 -2.22 -1.64 3.07
N CYS A 128 -3.51 -1.37 2.83
CA CYS A 128 -4.60 -1.69 3.75
C CYS A 128 -5.02 -3.17 3.71
N GLN A 129 -4.57 -3.91 2.71
CA GLN A 129 -4.73 -5.37 2.64
C GLN A 129 -3.56 -6.06 3.37
N LEU A 130 -2.33 -5.57 3.21
CA LEU A 130 -1.14 -6.21 3.79
C LEU A 130 -0.85 -5.80 5.25
N TYR A 131 -1.18 -4.56 5.64
CA TYR A 131 -0.82 -4.05 6.97
C TYR A 131 -1.93 -4.30 8.00
N LEU A 132 -1.79 -5.38 8.76
CA LEU A 132 -2.78 -5.81 9.76
C LEU A 132 -2.55 -5.29 11.17
N CYS A 133 -1.60 -4.35 11.36
CA CYS A 133 -1.20 -3.84 12.69
C CYS A 133 -0.75 -4.95 13.68
N THR A 134 -0.34 -6.11 13.15
CA THR A 134 0.26 -7.22 13.89
C THR A 134 1.79 -7.15 13.73
N PRO A 135 2.57 -7.55 14.74
CA PRO A 135 4.01 -7.76 14.58
C PRO A 135 4.27 -8.73 13.42
N MET A 136 5.35 -8.46 12.69
CA MET A 136 5.85 -9.30 11.61
C MET A 136 7.37 -9.40 11.73
N ASP A 137 7.96 -10.49 11.25
CA ASP A 137 9.42 -10.56 11.16
C ASP A 137 9.97 -9.60 10.09
N GLY A 138 11.27 -9.32 10.19
CA GLY A 138 11.94 -8.34 9.34
C GLY A 138 11.80 -8.65 7.86
N ASP A 139 11.93 -9.93 7.48
CA ASP A 139 11.86 -10.36 6.08
C ASP A 139 10.44 -10.24 5.52
N THR A 140 9.41 -10.61 6.29
CA THR A 140 8.00 -10.41 5.92
C THR A 140 7.70 -8.92 5.74
N GLY A 141 8.14 -8.09 6.69
CA GLY A 141 7.98 -6.65 6.63
C GLY A 141 8.65 -6.05 5.40
N GLU A 142 9.90 -6.44 5.12
CA GLU A 142 10.67 -5.95 3.98
C GLU A 142 10.02 -6.31 2.63
N LEU A 143 9.50 -7.53 2.48
CA LEU A 143 8.73 -7.90 1.28
C LEU A 143 7.47 -7.02 1.14
N ILE A 144 6.67 -6.88 2.21
CA ILE A 144 5.44 -6.07 2.18
C ILE A 144 5.76 -4.62 1.81
N TYR A 145 6.79 -4.03 2.40
CA TYR A 145 7.21 -2.66 2.09
C TYR A 145 7.69 -2.53 0.64
N SER A 146 8.44 -3.50 0.12
CA SER A 146 8.91 -3.50 -1.27
C SER A 146 7.75 -3.58 -2.24
N VAL A 147 6.80 -4.50 -2.02
CA VAL A 147 5.58 -4.68 -2.80
C VAL A 147 4.74 -3.40 -2.83
N VAL A 148 4.46 -2.81 -1.67
CA VAL A 148 3.64 -1.60 -1.57
C VAL A 148 4.33 -0.42 -2.26
N SER A 149 5.63 -0.26 -2.05
CA SER A 149 6.39 0.85 -2.63
C SER A 149 6.48 0.74 -4.16
N ALA A 150 6.70 -0.46 -4.68
CA ALA A 150 6.72 -0.72 -6.13
C ALA A 150 5.39 -0.34 -6.80
N GLY A 151 4.28 -0.76 -6.18
CA GLY A 151 2.94 -0.48 -6.71
C GLY A 151 2.55 1.00 -6.64
N ILE A 152 2.95 1.71 -5.58
CA ILE A 152 2.76 3.17 -5.48
C ILE A 152 3.62 3.90 -6.51
N ALA A 153 4.88 3.49 -6.69
CA ALA A 153 5.78 4.10 -7.65
C ALA A 153 5.25 4.00 -9.07
N GLU A 154 4.69 2.84 -9.43
CA GLU A 154 4.07 2.66 -10.72
C GLU A 154 2.82 3.54 -10.92
N LEU A 155 1.99 3.72 -9.89
CA LEU A 155 0.87 4.66 -9.99
C LEU A 155 1.35 6.08 -10.29
N ILE A 156 2.43 6.51 -9.64
CA ILE A 156 2.99 7.85 -9.81
C ILE A 156 3.57 8.01 -11.22
N ARG A 157 4.40 7.05 -11.68
CA ARG A 157 4.96 7.03 -13.03
C ARG A 157 3.84 7.07 -14.08
N TYR A 158 2.85 6.18 -13.96
CA TYR A 158 1.69 6.14 -14.85
C TYR A 158 0.92 7.47 -14.83
N GLY A 159 0.66 8.05 -13.66
CA GLY A 159 -0.08 9.31 -13.57
C GLY A 159 0.65 10.50 -14.14
N GLN A 160 1.98 10.52 -14.07
CA GLN A 160 2.82 11.53 -14.71
C GLN A 160 2.80 11.38 -16.23
N GLU A 161 2.95 10.15 -16.74
CA GLU A 161 2.89 9.86 -18.18
C GLU A 161 1.53 10.20 -18.80
N GLN A 162 0.44 9.95 -18.07
CA GLN A 162 -0.91 10.28 -18.50
C GLN A 162 -1.31 11.74 -18.19
N GLY A 163 -0.45 12.52 -17.55
CA GLY A 163 -0.67 13.94 -17.28
C GLY A 163 -1.71 14.27 -16.19
N PHE A 164 -2.10 13.31 -15.35
CA PHE A 164 -3.03 13.56 -14.22
C PHE A 164 -2.32 13.69 -12.86
N LEU A 165 -1.01 13.43 -12.79
CA LEU A 165 -0.16 13.79 -11.67
C LEU A 165 0.96 14.71 -12.16
N PRO A 166 1.32 15.76 -11.39
CA PRO A 166 2.49 16.56 -11.72
C PRO A 166 3.77 15.74 -11.54
N ALA A 167 4.80 16.09 -12.30
CA ALA A 167 6.16 15.64 -12.02
C ALA A 167 6.56 16.04 -10.59
N TRP A 168 7.36 15.22 -9.92
CA TRP A 168 7.89 15.58 -8.60
C TRP A 168 8.74 16.85 -8.72
N SER A 169 8.21 17.96 -8.23
CA SER A 169 8.98 19.19 -8.06
C SER A 169 9.77 19.04 -6.76
N THR A 170 11.02 18.58 -6.86
CA THR A 170 12.00 18.81 -5.78
C THR A 170 12.38 20.29 -5.69
N SER A 171 12.10 21.04 -6.76
CA SER A 171 12.23 22.49 -6.90
C SER A 171 10.89 23.09 -7.34
N SER A 172 10.46 24.12 -6.61
CA SER A 172 9.17 24.83 -6.65
C SER A 172 8.82 25.53 -7.96
N ALA A 173 8.78 24.81 -9.08
CA ALA A 173 8.37 25.36 -10.38
C ALA A 173 7.54 24.34 -11.17
N SER A 174 6.21 24.43 -11.09
CA SER A 174 5.27 23.66 -11.92
C SER A 174 4.96 24.37 -13.23
N SER A 175 5.16 23.68 -14.36
CA SER A 175 4.74 24.11 -15.71
C SER A 175 3.38 23.54 -16.14
N CYS A 176 2.70 22.78 -15.28
CA CYS A 176 1.31 22.38 -15.49
C CYS A 176 0.42 23.26 -14.61
N GLY A 177 -0.68 23.81 -15.17
CA GLY A 177 -1.56 24.81 -14.56
C GLY A 177 -2.35 24.39 -13.31
N LEU A 178 -1.83 23.44 -12.52
CA LEU A 178 -2.20 23.23 -11.14
C LEU A 178 -1.26 24.07 -10.26
N PRO A 179 -1.76 24.96 -9.40
CA PRO A 179 -0.90 25.79 -8.56
C PRO A 179 -0.07 24.91 -7.61
N SER A 180 1.26 24.88 -7.79
CA SER A 180 2.19 24.24 -6.84
C SER A 180 2.27 25.06 -5.54
N GLN A 181 1.32 24.86 -4.64
CA GLN A 181 1.18 25.64 -3.40
C GLN A 181 1.78 24.94 -2.16
N GLY A 182 2.59 23.88 -2.33
CA GLY A 182 3.07 23.09 -1.20
C GLY A 182 4.46 22.48 -1.40
N SER A 183 5.29 22.54 -0.36
CA SER A 183 6.55 21.79 -0.28
C SER A 183 6.35 20.47 0.47
N PRO A 184 7.00 19.36 0.06
CA PRO A 184 6.96 18.11 0.81
C PRO A 184 7.54 18.29 2.22
N THR A 185 6.84 17.78 3.23
CA THR A 185 7.35 17.70 4.62
C THR A 185 8.52 16.73 4.70
N GLY A 186 9.28 16.74 5.81
CA GLY A 186 10.37 15.77 6.02
C GLY A 186 9.90 14.30 5.90
N TYR A 187 8.70 14.01 6.40
CA TYR A 187 8.08 12.69 6.29
C TYR A 187 7.71 12.35 4.84
N ASP A 188 7.15 13.30 4.09
CA ASP A 188 6.83 13.07 2.66
C ASP A 188 8.09 12.77 1.85
N ARG A 189 9.19 13.49 2.12
CA ARG A 189 10.49 13.27 1.46
C ARG A 189 11.04 11.87 1.73
N MET A 190 10.86 11.36 2.96
CA MET A 190 11.25 10.00 3.30
C MET A 190 10.47 8.98 2.46
N PHE A 191 9.14 9.13 2.33
CA PHE A 191 8.32 8.24 1.51
C PHE A 191 8.68 8.34 0.02
N ILE A 192 8.81 9.55 -0.50
CA ILE A 192 9.16 9.80 -1.90
C ILE A 192 10.49 9.10 -2.23
N LYS A 193 11.51 9.20 -1.39
CA LYS A 193 12.80 8.51 -1.60
C LYS A 193 12.69 6.99 -1.69
N ILE A 194 11.77 6.38 -0.93
CA ILE A 194 11.54 4.93 -0.98
C ILE A 194 10.86 4.55 -2.30
N ILE A 195 9.93 5.38 -2.76
CA ILE A 195 9.15 5.20 -3.98
C ILE A 195 10.01 5.48 -5.24
N GLU A 196 10.87 6.50 -5.21
CA GLU A 196 11.78 6.90 -6.30
C GLU A 196 12.60 5.72 -6.83
N ARG A 197 13.10 4.86 -5.93
CA ARG A 197 13.87 3.66 -6.29
C ARG A 197 13.13 2.73 -7.26
N TRP A 198 11.80 2.71 -7.20
CA TRP A 198 10.96 1.89 -8.06
C TRP A 198 10.38 2.65 -9.25
N ALA A 199 10.32 3.98 -9.20
CA ALA A 199 9.77 4.81 -10.28
C ALA A 199 10.72 4.89 -11.47
N ASP A 200 12.03 4.92 -11.22
CA ASP A 200 13.07 4.93 -12.26
C ASP A 200 13.37 3.54 -12.82
N ASN A 201 12.78 2.49 -12.24
CA ASN A 201 12.98 1.12 -12.66
C ASN A 201 12.01 0.77 -13.78
N SER A 202 12.49 0.76 -15.03
CA SER A 202 11.72 0.31 -16.20
C SER A 202 11.23 -1.14 -16.09
N SER A 203 11.83 -1.93 -15.20
CA SER A 203 11.43 -3.30 -14.86
C SER A 203 10.54 -3.38 -13.62
N ASN A 204 9.88 -2.29 -13.21
CA ASN A 204 8.92 -2.34 -12.11
C ASN A 204 7.82 -3.37 -12.43
N PRO A 205 7.63 -4.42 -11.60
CA PRO A 205 6.68 -5.50 -11.90
C PRO A 205 5.21 -5.08 -11.93
N PHE A 206 4.89 -3.89 -11.44
CA PHE A 206 3.55 -3.31 -11.57
C PHE A 206 3.31 -2.65 -12.94
N CYS A 207 4.34 -2.48 -13.76
CA CYS A 207 4.23 -1.84 -15.07
C CYS A 207 3.26 -2.61 -15.97
N GLN A 208 2.24 -1.91 -16.48
CA GLN A 208 1.23 -2.44 -17.40
C GLN A 208 0.36 -3.61 -16.88
N VAL A 209 0.40 -3.93 -15.58
CA VAL A 209 -0.44 -4.98 -15.02
C VAL A 209 -1.82 -4.47 -14.62
N ASN A 210 -2.83 -5.35 -14.68
CA ASN A 210 -4.21 -5.04 -14.29
C ASN A 210 -4.67 -5.83 -13.06
N SER A 211 -3.91 -6.86 -12.66
CA SER A 211 -4.23 -7.75 -11.55
C SER A 211 -2.99 -8.12 -10.73
N TYR A 212 -3.20 -8.42 -9.45
CA TYR A 212 -2.15 -8.93 -8.57
C TYR A 212 -1.68 -10.35 -8.92
N THR A 213 -2.45 -11.09 -9.72
CA THR A 213 -2.06 -12.42 -10.23
C THR A 213 -0.89 -12.35 -11.21
N GLU A 214 -0.65 -11.20 -11.84
CA GLU A 214 0.38 -11.00 -12.87
C GLU A 214 1.75 -10.65 -12.26
N ILE A 215 1.78 -10.28 -10.98
CA ILE A 215 2.99 -9.82 -10.29
C ILE A 215 3.58 -11.00 -9.52
N ARG A 216 4.78 -11.44 -9.90
CA ARG A 216 5.51 -12.45 -9.12
C ARG A 216 6.19 -11.80 -7.92
N LEU A 217 6.09 -12.42 -6.75
CA LEU A 217 6.74 -11.91 -5.56
C LEU A 217 8.27 -11.82 -5.69
N ARG A 218 8.87 -12.75 -6.46
CA ARG A 218 10.30 -12.76 -6.72
C ARG A 218 10.81 -11.49 -7.40
N ASP A 219 9.98 -10.86 -8.23
CA ASP A 219 10.38 -9.72 -9.05
C ASP A 219 10.33 -8.40 -8.26
N VAL A 220 9.57 -8.38 -7.16
CA VAL A 220 9.42 -7.23 -6.25
C VAL A 220 10.22 -7.38 -4.94
N CYS A 221 10.60 -8.61 -4.58
CA CYS A 221 11.36 -8.90 -3.36
C CYS A 221 12.85 -8.60 -3.55
N PRO A 222 13.52 -7.94 -2.59
CA PRO A 222 14.97 -7.87 -2.61
C PRO A 222 15.59 -9.28 -2.63
N PRO A 223 16.67 -9.52 -3.41
CA PRO A 223 17.21 -10.87 -3.60
C PRO A 223 17.60 -11.58 -2.29
N GLU A 224 18.23 -10.85 -1.37
CA GLU A 224 18.66 -11.39 -0.08
C GLU A 224 17.47 -11.78 0.81
N THR A 225 16.42 -10.97 0.81
CA THR A 225 15.16 -11.26 1.52
C THR A 225 14.46 -12.46 0.92
N TRP A 226 14.47 -12.57 -0.41
CA TRP A 226 13.88 -13.71 -1.13
C TRP A 226 14.53 -15.03 -0.72
N LEU A 227 15.86 -15.07 -0.64
CA LEU A 227 16.60 -16.26 -0.20
C LEU A 227 16.27 -16.68 1.23
N ARG A 228 15.91 -15.75 2.12
CA ARG A 228 15.52 -16.06 3.50
C ARG A 228 14.05 -16.49 3.64
N LEU A 229 13.17 -15.95 2.79
CA LEU A 229 11.73 -16.27 2.78
C LEU A 229 11.42 -17.60 2.08
N VAL A 230 12.21 -17.97 1.08
CA VAL A 230 12.01 -19.21 0.33
C VAL A 230 12.60 -20.38 1.11
N GLN A 231 11.73 -21.30 1.50
CA GLN A 231 12.09 -22.57 2.13
C GLN A 231 11.72 -23.68 1.15
N THR A 232 12.72 -24.26 0.49
CA THR A 232 12.60 -25.47 -0.33
C THR A 232 12.44 -26.70 0.54
#